data_AF-A0A1V5ZE03-F1
#
_entry.id   AF-A0A1V5ZE03-F1
#
_cell.length_a   1.000
_cell.length_b   1.000
_cell.length_c   1.000
_cell.angle_alpha   90.00
_cell.angle_beta   90.00
_cell.angle_gamma   90.00
#
_symmetry.space_group_name_H-M   'P 1'
#
loop_
_entity.id
_entity.type
_entity.pdbx_description
1 polymer ?
#
loop_
_entity_poly.entity_id
_entity_poly.type
_entity_poly.pdbx_seq_one_letter_code
_entity_poly.pdbx_strand_id
1 'polypeptide(L)'
;MFSKPTLYLETTIPSYLLADASRDIVAAARQDITRRWWRRDKNRFDTVVSEVVLKEAVKGDQWAAQKRLAFPEKFHVLEATSDIPKITVYI
;
A
#
# COMPACT_ATOMS: atom_id res chain seq x y z
N MET A 1 13.19 -8.55 -14.53
CA MET A 1 12.12 -9.58 -14.61
C MET A 1 11.81 -10.03 -13.19
N PHE A 2 10.53 -10.09 -12.81
CA PHE A 2 10.13 -10.62 -11.50
C PHE A 2 10.43 -12.13 -11.43
N SER A 3 11.00 -12.57 -10.31
CA SER A 3 11.44 -13.94 -10.04
C SER A 3 10.40 -14.76 -9.28
N LYS A 4 9.42 -14.07 -8.69
CA LYS A 4 8.30 -14.63 -7.93
C LYS A 4 6.98 -14.12 -8.50
N PRO A 5 5.83 -14.72 -8.11
CA PRO A 5 4.54 -14.11 -8.39
C PRO A 5 4.49 -12.65 -7.92
N THR A 6 3.92 -11.78 -8.73
CA THR A 6 3.85 -10.35 -8.45
C THR A 6 2.70 -10.04 -7.49
N LEU A 7 2.98 -9.26 -6.44
CA LEU A 7 1.96 -8.75 -5.52
C LEU A 7 1.78 -7.25 -5.77
N TYR A 8 0.61 -6.86 -6.26
CA TYR A 8 0.23 -5.45 -6.31
C TYR A 8 -0.24 -4.97 -4.94
N LEU A 9 0.44 -3.96 -4.40
CA LEU A 9 0.15 -3.38 -3.10
C LEU A 9 -0.76 -2.16 -3.25
N GLU A 10 -2.01 -2.30 -2.79
CA GLU A 10 -3.00 -1.23 -2.75
C GLU A 10 -2.90 -0.40 -1.45
N THR A 11 -3.35 0.86 -1.46
CA THR A 11 -3.18 1.89 -0.41
C THR A 11 -3.74 1.50 0.96
N THR A 12 -4.76 0.65 1.04
CA THR A 12 -5.33 0.18 2.32
C THR A 12 -4.37 -0.72 3.08
N ILE A 13 -3.49 -1.46 2.40
CA ILE A 13 -2.53 -2.37 3.04
C ILE A 13 -1.51 -1.60 3.90
N PRO A 14 -0.75 -0.59 3.39
CA PRO A 14 0.14 0.19 4.23
C PRO A 14 -0.64 0.98 5.30
N SER A 15 -1.88 1.38 5.03
CA SER A 15 -2.73 2.04 6.03
C SER A 15 -3.01 1.14 7.24
N TYR A 16 -3.36 -0.14 7.03
CA TYR A 16 -3.56 -1.09 8.13
C TYR A 16 -2.25 -1.60 8.74
N LEU A 17 -1.20 -1.72 7.93
CA LEU A 17 0.08 -2.24 8.38
C LEU A 17 0.81 -1.27 9.33
N LEU A 18 0.77 0.03 9.02
CA LEU A 18 1.57 1.07 9.66
C LEU A 18 0.80 1.96 10.64
N ALA A 19 -0.53 1.93 10.61
CA ALA A 19 -1.34 2.63 11.59
C ALA A 19 -1.07 2.11 13.00
N ASP A 20 -1.21 2.98 13.99
CA ASP A 20 -1.20 2.59 15.39
C ASP A 20 -2.42 1.72 15.72
N ALA A 21 -2.39 1.00 16.84
CA ALA A 21 -3.48 0.11 17.24
C ALA A 21 -4.80 0.89 17.35
N SER A 22 -5.81 0.48 16.57
CA SER A 22 -7.12 1.12 16.62
C SER A 22 -7.92 0.66 17.85
N ARG A 23 -8.74 1.57 18.40
CA ARG A 23 -9.76 1.25 19.41
C ARG A 23 -11.06 0.74 18.79
N ASP A 24 -11.26 0.99 17.50
CA ASP A 24 -12.37 0.42 16.74
C ASP A 24 -12.08 -1.07 16.47
N ILE A 25 -12.99 -1.95 16.91
CA ILE A 25 -12.82 -3.40 16.87
C ILE A 25 -12.64 -3.91 15.44
N VAL A 26 -13.39 -3.35 14.48
CA VAL A 26 -13.33 -3.77 13.07
C VAL A 26 -12.00 -3.37 12.46
N ALA A 27 -11.57 -2.13 12.69
CA ALA A 27 -10.27 -1.64 12.23
C ALA A 27 -9.12 -2.42 12.88
N ALA A 28 -9.19 -2.70 14.18
CA ALA A 28 -8.18 -3.49 14.90
C ALA A 28 -8.04 -4.91 14.31
N ALA A 29 -9.16 -5.57 14.02
CA ALA A 29 -9.15 -6.88 13.37
C ALA A 29 -8.51 -6.84 11.97
N ARG A 30 -8.82 -5.82 11.16
CA ARG A 30 -8.21 -5.63 9.83
C ARG A 30 -6.71 -5.37 9.91
N GLN A 31 -6.26 -4.55 10.86
CA GLN A 31 -4.83 -4.32 11.14
C GLN A 31 -4.12 -5.63 11.48
N ASP A 32 -4.70 -6.42 12.37
CA ASP A 32 -4.13 -7.68 12.83
C ASP A 32 -4.05 -8.74 11.71
N ILE A 33 -5.12 -8.91 10.92
CA ILE A 33 -5.12 -9.78 9.74
C ILE A 33 -4.05 -9.34 8.73
N THR A 34 -3.99 -8.05 8.41
CA THR A 34 -3.01 -7.49 7.46
C THR A 34 -1.59 -7.73 7.94
N ARG A 35 -1.30 -7.42 9.21
CA ARG A 35 0.03 -7.60 9.81
C ARG A 35 0.44 -9.07 9.85
N ARG A 36 -0.47 -9.98 10.20
CA ARG A 36 -0.19 -11.43 10.21
C ARG A 36 0.15 -11.93 8.81
N TRP A 37 -0.69 -11.61 7.83
CA TRP A 37 -0.45 -12.01 6.44
C TRP A 37 0.88 -11.44 5.93
N TRP A 38 1.13 -10.16 6.17
CA TRP A 38 2.37 -9.50 5.74
C TRP A 38 3.60 -10.20 6.29
N ARG A 39 3.64 -10.48 7.61
CA ARG A 39 4.77 -11.18 8.24
C ARG A 39 4.98 -12.59 7.67
N ARG A 40 3.90 -13.31 7.39
CA ARG A 40 3.95 -14.71 6.94
C ARG A 40 4.32 -14.83 5.46
N ASP A 41 3.71 -14.01 4.60
CA ASP A 41 3.64 -14.29 3.17
C ASP A 41 4.40 -13.29 2.29
N LYS A 42 4.70 -12.06 2.74
CA LYS A 42 5.25 -11.01 1.85
C LYS A 42 6.52 -11.39 1.11
N ASN A 43 7.36 -12.25 1.71
CA ASN A 43 8.64 -12.69 1.11
C ASN A 43 8.46 -13.67 -0.06
N ARG A 44 7.25 -14.19 -0.28
CA ARG A 44 6.91 -15.12 -1.35
C ARG A 44 6.60 -14.41 -2.67
N PHE A 45 6.57 -13.08 -2.67
CA PHE A 45 6.16 -12.26 -3.80
C PHE A 45 7.22 -11.21 -4.14
N ASP A 46 7.19 -10.76 -5.38
CA ASP A 46 7.83 -9.50 -5.78
C ASP A 46 6.77 -8.39 -5.68
N THR A 47 6.91 -7.54 -4.67
CA THR A 47 5.93 -6.48 -4.39
C THR A 47 6.11 -5.29 -5.31
N VAL A 48 5.01 -4.81 -5.86
CA VAL A 48 4.94 -3.64 -6.74
C VAL A 48 3.84 -2.69 -6.28
N VAL A 49 3.99 -1.40 -6.61
CA VAL A 49 2.99 -0.34 -6.36
C VAL A 49 2.74 0.44 -7.63
N SER A 50 1.72 1.30 -7.67
CA SER A 50 1.53 2.28 -8.75
C SER A 50 1.73 3.70 -8.25
N GLU A 51 1.90 4.66 -9.16
CA GLU A 51 1.89 6.08 -8.84
C GLU A 51 0.60 6.54 -8.14
N VAL A 52 -0.54 5.91 -8.44
CA VAL A 52 -1.83 6.23 -7.81
C VAL A 52 -1.76 5.91 -6.31
N VAL A 53 -1.21 4.74 -5.95
CA VAL A 53 -1.03 4.34 -4.55
C VAL A 53 -0.13 5.33 -3.80
N LEU A 54 0.94 5.81 -4.44
CA LEU A 54 1.81 6.83 -3.85
C LEU A 54 1.05 8.15 -3.62
N LYS A 55 0.24 8.60 -4.59
CA LYS A 55 -0.58 9.82 -4.50
C LYS A 55 -1.68 9.72 -3.44
N GLU A 56 -2.22 8.53 -3.18
CA GLU A 56 -3.20 8.34 -2.12
C GLU A 56 -2.54 8.21 -0.73
N ALA A 57 -1.34 7.61 -0.67
CA ALA A 57 -0.59 7.45 0.56
C ALA A 57 -0.22 8.79 1.22
N VAL A 58 -0.06 9.87 0.44
CA VAL A 58 0.20 11.22 0.97
C VAL A 58 -1.04 11.90 1.58
N LYS A 59 -2.26 11.45 1.25
CA LYS A 59 -3.50 12.14 1.67
C LYS A 59 -3.83 11.85 3.14
N GLY A 60 -4.41 12.83 3.83
CA GLY A 60 -4.90 12.69 5.22
C GLY A 60 -3.91 13.23 6.26
N ASP A 61 -3.86 12.60 7.43
CA ASP A 61 -2.97 13.01 8.53
C ASP A 61 -1.49 12.97 8.12
N GLN A 62 -0.77 14.06 8.39
CA GLN A 62 0.59 14.28 7.92
C GLN A 62 1.59 13.26 8.51
N TRP A 63 1.43 12.89 9.79
CA TRP A 63 2.31 11.90 10.44
C TRP A 63 2.07 10.50 9.89
N ALA A 64 0.81 10.13 9.71
CA ALA A 64 0.44 8.85 9.09
C ALA A 64 0.84 8.78 7.61
N ALA A 65 0.76 9.89 6.87
CA ALA A 65 1.21 10.00 5.48
C ALA A 65 2.72 9.77 5.37
N GLN A 66 3.53 10.39 6.23
CA GLN A 66 4.99 10.17 6.26
C GLN A 66 5.35 8.70 6.49
N LYS A 67 4.71 8.04 7.48
CA LYS A 67 4.90 6.60 7.72
C LYS A 67 4.54 5.79 6.47
N ARG A 68 3.41 6.11 5.83
CA ARG A 68 2.93 5.42 4.62
C ARG A 68 3.81 5.65 3.41
N LEU A 69 4.48 6.77 3.25
CA LEU A 69 5.36 7.06 2.10
C LEU A 69 6.70 6.35 2.18
N ALA A 70 7.29 6.28 3.38
CA ALA A 70 8.57 5.61 3.60
C ALA A 70 8.51 4.08 3.36
N PHE A 71 7.31 3.52 3.21
CA PHE A 71 7.09 2.08 3.05
C PHE A 71 7.12 1.60 1.59
N PRO A 72 6.38 2.22 0.64
CA PRO A 72 6.42 1.95 -0.78
C PRO A 72 7.74 2.26 -1.48
N GLU A 73 8.57 3.16 -0.95
CA GLU A 73 9.88 3.54 -1.56
C GLU A 73 10.82 2.34 -1.80
N LYS A 74 10.53 1.19 -1.19
CA LYS A 74 11.30 -0.06 -1.31
C LYS A 74 10.80 -0.96 -2.44
N PHE A 75 9.70 -0.62 -3.10
CA PHE A 75 9.03 -1.46 -4.10
C PHE A 75 9.16 -0.86 -5.50
N HIS A 76 9.07 -1.75 -6.49
CA HIS A 76 9.06 -1.32 -7.88
C HIS A 76 7.72 -0.62 -8.19
N VAL A 77 7.81 0.60 -8.75
CA VAL A 77 6.65 1.37 -9.17
C VAL A 77 6.30 0.99 -10.62
N LEU A 78 5.09 0.50 -10.83
CA LEU A 78 4.55 0.24 -12.15
C LEU A 78 4.14 1.56 -12.81
N GLU A 79 4.67 1.79 -14.00
CA GLU A 79 4.26 2.90 -14.85
C GLU A 79 2.83 2.69 -15.35
N ALA A 80 2.05 3.76 -15.30
CA ALA A 80 0.72 3.76 -15.88
C ALA A 80 0.84 3.72 -17.41
N THR A 81 -0.05 2.98 -18.08
CA THR A 81 -0.18 3.11 -19.53
C THR A 81 -0.64 4.51 -19.88
N SER A 82 -0.32 4.98 -21.09
CA SER A 82 -0.62 6.35 -21.55
C SER A 82 -2.11 6.71 -21.55
N ASP A 83 -3.01 5.72 -21.45
CA ASP A 83 -4.45 5.93 -21.40
C ASP A 83 -5.00 6.17 -19.98
N ILE A 84 -4.33 5.64 -18.95
CA ILE A 84 -4.79 5.76 -17.55
C ILE A 84 -4.88 7.24 -17.11
N PRO A 85 -3.89 8.12 -17.38
CA PRO A 85 -4.01 9.54 -17.04
C PRO A 85 -5.18 10.25 -17.73
N LYS A 86 -5.63 9.77 -18.90
CA LYS A 86 -6.71 10.41 -19.68
C LYS A 86 -8.10 10.17 -19.07
N ILE A 87 -8.24 9.13 -18.25
CA ILE A 87 -9.51 8.72 -17.63
C ILE A 87 -9.54 8.86 -16.11
N THR A 88 -8.42 9.29 -15.50
CA THR A 88 -8.33 9.42 -14.04
C THR A 88 -8.85 10.79 -13.60
N VAL A 89 -9.92 10.78 -12.80
CA VAL A 89 -10.39 11.97 -12.06
C VAL A 89 -10.01 11.77 -10.60
N TYR A 90 -9.17 12.66 -10.07
CA TYR A 90 -8.83 12.66 -8.64
C TYR A 90 -9.98 13.33 -7.86
N ILE A 91 -10.88 12.51 -7.35
CA ILE A 91 -11.90 12.90 -6.35
C ILE A 91 -11.32 12.92 -4.93
#